data_AF-A0A157SC01-F1
#
_entry.id   AF-A0A157SC01-F1
#
_cell.length_a   1.000
_cell.length_b   1.000
_cell.length_c   1.000
_cell.angle_alpha   90.00
_cell.angle_beta   90.00
_cell.angle_gamma   90.00
#
_symmetry.space_group_name_H-M   'P 1'
#
loop_
_entity.id
_entity.type
_entity.pdbx_description
1 polymer ?
#
loop_
_entity_poly.entity_id
_entity_poly.type
_entity_poly.pdbx_seq_one_letter_code
_entity_poly.pdbx_strand_id
1 'polypeptide(L)'
;MAFTAQRVQAAQAGRSYLLRTCAFMGIYVLLNLAAILGIFDGVVGRPAGWALAVAVAAPVAAQVWATLRLMAGCDEYVRALIARGFILAAGTTLALWTAWGFGETYAAAAHAPGWLIYPCFMALFGLMTPLMRMSR
;
A
#
# COMPACT_ATOMS: atom_id res chain seq x y z
N MET A 1 20.60 -7.79 -28.98
CA MET A 1 19.15 -8.10 -28.91
C MET A 1 18.65 -8.40 -27.49
N ALA A 2 19.37 -9.16 -26.65
CA ALA A 2 18.93 -9.46 -25.28
C ALA A 2 18.75 -8.21 -24.38
N PHE A 3 19.66 -7.23 -24.48
CA PHE A 3 19.60 -6.00 -23.69
C PHE A 3 18.37 -5.12 -24.01
N THR A 4 17.97 -5.05 -25.27
CA THR A 4 16.79 -4.29 -25.71
C THR A 4 15.49 -4.96 -25.26
N ALA A 5 15.40 -6.29 -25.34
CA ALA A 5 14.26 -7.05 -24.84
C ALA A 5 14.07 -6.87 -23.32
N GLN A 6 15.16 -6.90 -22.55
CA GLN A 6 15.12 -6.70 -21.10
C GLN A 6 14.62 -5.31 -20.69
N ARG A 7 15.02 -4.25 -21.42
CA ARG A 7 14.52 -2.88 -21.17
C ARG A 7 13.03 -2.72 -21.47
N VAL A 8 12.55 -3.33 -22.56
CA VAL A 8 11.12 -3.31 -22.92
C VAL A 8 10.29 -4.06 -21.86
N GLN A 9 10.77 -5.22 -21.41
CA GLN A 9 10.12 -6.01 -20.36
C GLN A 9 10.01 -5.20 -19.05
N ALA A 10 11.07 -4.51 -18.63
CA ALA A 10 11.08 -3.69 -17.42
C ALA A 10 10.12 -2.49 -17.52
N ALA A 11 10.07 -1.81 -18.67
CA ALA A 11 9.14 -0.71 -18.90
C ALA A 11 7.67 -1.17 -18.91
N GLN A 12 7.38 -2.32 -19.51
CA GLN A 12 6.05 -2.93 -19.50
C GLN A 12 5.65 -3.39 -18.09
N ALA A 13 6.57 -3.99 -17.33
CA ALA A 13 6.35 -4.37 -15.95
C ALA A 13 5.98 -3.15 -15.09
N GLY A 14 6.74 -2.05 -15.19
CA GLY A 14 6.45 -0.79 -14.50
C GLY A 14 5.08 -0.21 -14.85
N ARG A 15 4.71 -0.15 -16.13
CA ARG A 15 3.39 0.33 -16.57
C ARG A 15 2.26 -0.57 -16.06
N SER A 16 2.44 -1.89 -16.10
CA SER A 16 1.43 -2.83 -15.59
C SER A 16 1.25 -2.72 -14.07
N TYR A 17 2.33 -2.45 -13.34
CA TYR A 17 2.29 -2.21 -11.90
C TYR A 17 1.55 -0.91 -11.56
N LEU A 18 1.82 0.19 -12.28
CA LEU A 18 1.12 1.46 -12.09
C LEU A 18 -0.38 1.31 -12.36
N LEU A 19 -0.76 0.65 -13.46
CA LEU A 19 -2.17 0.41 -13.78
C LEU A 19 -2.88 -0.42 -12.71
N ARG A 20 -2.24 -1.50 -12.22
CA ARG A 20 -2.79 -2.32 -11.13
C ARG A 20 -2.90 -1.53 -9.82
N THR A 21 -1.87 -0.75 -9.50
CA THR A 21 -1.85 0.11 -8.32
C THR A 21 -2.98 1.13 -8.36
N CYS A 22 -3.11 1.87 -9.46
CA CYS A 22 -4.18 2.84 -9.64
C CYS A 22 -5.56 2.18 -9.58
N ALA A 23 -5.72 0.98 -10.16
CA ALA A 23 -6.98 0.25 -10.09
C ALA A 23 -7.33 -0.18 -8.65
N PHE A 24 -6.42 -0.83 -7.94
CA PHE A 24 -6.65 -1.28 -6.57
C PHE A 24 -6.83 -0.12 -5.60
N MET A 25 -5.99 0.91 -5.70
CA MET A 25 -6.13 2.11 -4.86
C MET A 25 -7.39 2.89 -5.19
N GLY A 26 -7.79 2.93 -6.47
CA GLY A 26 -9.06 3.52 -6.89
C GLY A 26 -10.24 2.82 -6.24
N ILE A 27 -10.28 1.47 -6.27
CA ILE A 27 -11.31 0.69 -5.59
C ILE A 27 -11.30 0.95 -4.08
N TYR A 28 -10.12 0.93 -3.45
CA TYR A 28 -9.99 1.21 -2.03
C TYR A 28 -10.55 2.60 -1.65
N VAL A 29 -10.17 3.63 -2.40
CA VAL A 29 -10.64 5.01 -2.17
C VAL A 29 -12.15 5.12 -2.39
N LEU A 30 -12.69 4.50 -3.45
CA LEU A 30 -14.12 4.52 -3.74
C LEU A 30 -14.94 3.83 -2.63
N LEU A 31 -14.49 2.68 -2.13
CA LEU A 31 -15.16 1.98 -1.03
C LEU A 31 -15.13 2.80 0.26
N ASN A 32 -14.01 3.45 0.57
CA ASN A 32 -13.89 4.31 1.75
C ASN A 32 -14.74 5.59 1.60
N LEU A 33 -14.77 6.21 0.41
CA LEU A 33 -15.67 7.34 0.13
C LEU A 33 -17.13 6.94 0.28
N ALA A 34 -17.54 5.79 -0.25
CA ALA A 34 -18.89 5.27 -0.10
C ALA A 34 -19.25 5.04 1.37
N ALA A 35 -18.31 4.54 2.18
CA ALA A 35 -18.49 4.41 3.62
C ALA A 35 -18.64 5.77 4.32
N ILE A 36 -17.81 6.76 3.98
CA ILE A 36 -17.87 8.13 4.55
C ILE A 36 -19.18 8.84 4.18
N LEU A 37 -19.70 8.58 2.98
CA LEU A 37 -20.98 9.14 2.51
C LEU A 37 -22.22 8.41 3.07
N GLY A 38 -22.03 7.43 3.95
CA GLY A 38 -23.11 6.72 4.64
C GLY A 38 -23.80 5.63 3.80
N ILE A 39 -23.25 5.25 2.63
CA ILE A 39 -23.84 4.23 1.74
C ILE A 39 -23.95 2.88 2.46
N PHE A 40 -23.06 2.62 3.42
CA PHE A 40 -22.99 1.36 4.15
C PHE A 40 -23.50 1.44 5.60
N ASP A 41 -24.13 2.54 6.02
CA ASP A 41 -24.58 2.71 7.41
C ASP A 41 -25.56 1.61 7.84
N GLY A 42 -26.38 1.10 6.92
CA GLY A 42 -27.33 0.00 7.17
C GLY A 42 -26.69 -1.37 7.43
N VAL A 43 -25.40 -1.56 7.12
CA VAL A 43 -24.66 -2.82 7.35
C VAL A 43 -23.67 -2.73 8.51
N VAL A 44 -23.45 -1.54 9.09
CA VAL A 44 -22.58 -1.34 10.25
C VAL A 44 -23.12 -2.14 11.45
N GLY A 45 -22.24 -2.87 12.14
CA GLY A 45 -22.59 -3.71 13.29
C GLY A 45 -23.33 -5.01 12.94
N ARG A 46 -23.63 -5.27 11.67
CA ARG A 46 -24.27 -6.52 11.21
C ARG A 46 -23.23 -7.50 10.69
N PRO A 47 -23.55 -8.82 10.63
CA PRO A 47 -22.67 -9.80 9.99
C PRO A 47 -22.26 -9.42 8.56
N ALA A 48 -23.15 -8.75 7.82
CA ALA A 48 -22.87 -8.24 6.47
C ALA A 48 -21.73 -7.20 6.43
N GLY A 49 -21.48 -6.48 7.54
CA GLY A 49 -20.35 -5.55 7.66
C GLY A 49 -18.99 -6.23 7.53
N TRP A 50 -18.89 -7.53 7.88
CA TRP A 50 -17.65 -8.30 7.67
C TRP A 50 -17.35 -8.51 6.18
N ALA A 51 -18.38 -8.70 5.34
CA ALA A 51 -18.20 -8.81 3.90
C ALA A 51 -17.63 -7.50 3.31
N LEU A 52 -18.11 -6.35 3.79
CA LEU A 52 -17.57 -5.05 3.42
C LEU A 52 -16.12 -4.89 3.90
N ALA A 53 -15.81 -5.28 5.14
CA ALA A 53 -14.43 -5.23 5.66
C ALA A 53 -13.46 -6.06 4.80
N VAL A 54 -13.86 -7.27 4.40
CA VAL A 54 -13.06 -8.11 3.48
C VAL A 54 -12.94 -7.46 2.10
N ALA A 55 -14.03 -6.88 1.56
CA ALA A 55 -14.02 -6.19 0.27
C ALA A 55 -13.06 -4.99 0.26
N VAL A 56 -12.96 -4.24 1.36
CA VAL A 56 -12.01 -3.11 1.52
C VAL A 56 -10.57 -3.60 1.74
N ALA A 57 -10.38 -4.73 2.42
CA ALA A 57 -9.06 -5.32 2.66
C ALA A 57 -8.48 -6.01 1.40
N ALA A 58 -9.32 -6.54 0.51
CA ALA A 58 -8.87 -7.24 -0.69
C ALA A 58 -7.98 -6.39 -1.61
N PRO A 59 -8.28 -5.11 -1.92
CA PRO A 59 -7.37 -4.21 -2.63
C PRO A 59 -6.00 -4.04 -1.98
N VAL A 60 -5.93 -4.02 -0.65
CA VAL A 60 -4.67 -3.91 0.10
C VAL A 60 -3.79 -5.14 -0.15
N ALA A 61 -4.36 -6.34 -0.02
CA ALA A 61 -3.66 -7.58 -0.32
C ALA A 61 -3.25 -7.68 -1.80
N ALA A 62 -4.14 -7.27 -2.71
CA ALA A 62 -3.88 -7.23 -4.13
C ALA A 62 -2.73 -6.27 -4.49
N GLN A 63 -2.59 -5.17 -3.77
CA GLN A 63 -1.46 -4.26 -3.94
C GLN A 63 -0.13 -4.88 -3.48
N VAL A 64 -0.11 -5.57 -2.34
CA VAL A 64 1.10 -6.29 -1.89
C VAL A 64 1.53 -7.30 -2.95
N TRP A 65 0.58 -8.07 -3.48
CA TRP A 65 0.84 -8.98 -4.60
C TRP A 65 1.34 -8.27 -5.85
N ALA A 66 0.78 -7.12 -6.22
CA ALA A 66 1.22 -6.34 -7.37
C ALA A 66 2.68 -5.90 -7.24
N THR A 67 3.10 -5.50 -6.03
CA THR A 67 4.50 -5.15 -5.73
C THR A 67 5.44 -6.35 -5.84
N LEU A 68 5.05 -7.51 -5.30
CA LEU A 68 5.83 -8.75 -5.44
C LEU A 68 5.98 -9.16 -6.92
N ARG A 69 4.90 -9.00 -7.70
CA ARG A 69 4.93 -9.29 -9.13
C ARG A 69 5.78 -8.31 -9.92
N LEU A 70 5.90 -7.05 -9.48
CA LEU A 70 6.86 -6.10 -10.04
C LEU A 70 8.30 -6.57 -9.78
N MET A 71 8.63 -6.94 -8.54
CA MET A 71 9.96 -7.43 -8.16
C MET A 71 10.38 -8.68 -8.96
N ALA A 72 9.44 -9.57 -9.27
CA ALA A 72 9.70 -10.76 -10.07
C ALA A 72 10.10 -10.44 -11.52
N GLY A 73 9.69 -9.28 -12.06
CA GLY A 73 10.04 -8.81 -13.40
C GLY A 73 11.29 -7.91 -13.45
N CYS A 74 11.90 -7.61 -12.31
CA CYS A 74 13.07 -6.76 -12.19
C CYS A 74 14.38 -7.57 -12.14
N ASP A 75 15.50 -6.92 -12.48
CA ASP A 75 16.82 -7.45 -12.19
C ASP A 75 17.12 -7.48 -10.68
N GLU A 76 18.18 -8.19 -10.28
CA GLU A 76 18.56 -8.37 -8.87
C GLU A 76 18.76 -7.05 -8.13
N TYR A 77 19.39 -6.07 -8.78
CA TYR A 77 19.68 -4.77 -8.17
C TYR A 77 18.39 -3.97 -7.91
N VAL A 78 17.53 -3.86 -8.92
CA VAL A 78 16.24 -3.17 -8.80
C VAL A 78 15.32 -3.90 -7.82
N ARG A 79 15.30 -5.23 -7.84
CA ARG A 79 14.54 -6.04 -6.87
C ARG A 79 15.00 -5.76 -5.44
N ALA A 80 16.31 -5.80 -5.18
CA ALA A 80 16.86 -5.51 -3.86
C ALA A 80 16.53 -4.07 -3.41
N LEU A 81 16.55 -3.12 -4.35
CA LEU A 81 16.18 -1.73 -4.08
C LEU A 81 14.70 -1.62 -3.68
N ILE A 82 13.78 -2.19 -4.44
CA ILE A 82 12.35 -2.17 -4.12
C ILE A 82 12.10 -2.87 -2.77
N ALA A 83 12.73 -4.02 -2.53
CA ALA A 83 12.58 -4.79 -1.29
C ALA A 83 13.04 -3.99 -0.07
N ARG A 84 14.21 -3.35 -0.14
CA ARG A 84 14.71 -2.49 0.94
C ARG A 84 13.74 -1.32 1.22
N GLY A 85 13.18 -0.71 0.17
CA GLY A 85 12.25 0.41 0.32
C GLY A 85 10.95 -0.02 0.97
N PHE A 86 10.45 -1.20 0.59
CA PHE A 86 9.26 -1.81 1.16
C PHE A 86 9.46 -2.13 2.65
N ILE A 87 10.60 -2.72 3.02
CA ILE A 87 10.93 -3.05 4.41
C ILE A 87 11.07 -1.79 5.26
N LEU A 88 11.77 -0.76 4.76
CA LEU A 88 11.92 0.51 5.47
C LEU A 88 10.57 1.21 5.66
N ALA A 89 9.73 1.25 4.62
CA ALA A 89 8.38 1.79 4.72
C ALA A 89 7.52 1.00 5.72
N ALA A 90 7.54 -0.33 5.67
CA ALA A 90 6.78 -1.18 6.58
C ALA A 90 7.24 -1.00 8.04
N GLY A 91 8.55 -1.00 8.28
CA GLY A 91 9.12 -0.80 9.61
C GLY A 91 8.82 0.60 10.18
N THR A 92 8.92 1.64 9.35
CA THR A 92 8.58 3.01 9.77
C THR A 92 7.10 3.18 10.04
N THR A 93 6.21 2.64 9.20
CA THR A 93 4.77 2.61 9.48
C THR A 93 4.47 1.89 10.78
N LEU A 94 5.06 0.70 10.99
CA LEU A 94 4.87 -0.09 12.21
C LEU A 94 5.30 0.71 13.45
N ALA A 95 6.47 1.35 13.41
CA ALA A 95 6.97 2.16 14.50
C ALA A 95 6.05 3.37 14.79
N LEU A 96 5.64 4.11 13.75
CA LEU A 96 4.75 5.27 13.89
C LEU A 96 3.39 4.89 14.46
N TRP A 97 2.78 3.82 13.94
CA TRP A 97 1.46 3.38 14.40
C TRP A 97 1.50 2.84 15.83
N THR A 98 2.58 2.13 16.18
CA THR A 98 2.81 1.65 17.55
C THR A 98 3.01 2.81 18.52
N ALA A 99 3.83 3.79 18.14
CA ALA A 99 4.03 5.00 18.94
C ALA A 99 2.73 5.78 19.14
N TRP A 100 1.90 5.89 18.10
CA TRP A 100 0.58 6.52 18.22
C TRP A 100 -0.38 5.73 19.12
N GLY A 101 -0.42 4.40 19.01
CA GLY A 101 -1.22 3.55 19.90
C GLY A 101 -0.82 3.70 21.38
N PHE A 102 0.47 3.85 21.67
CA PHE A 102 0.92 4.23 23.01
C PHE A 102 0.52 5.66 23.39
N GLY A 103 0.53 6.60 22.44
CA GLY A 103 0.00 7.95 22.63
C GLY A 103 -1.48 7.97 23.01
N GLU A 104 -2.31 7.15 22.35
CA GLU A 104 -3.73 6.99 22.70
C GLU A 104 -3.88 6.43 24.13
N THR A 105 -3.07 5.43 24.48
CA THR A 105 -3.16 4.73 25.77
C THR A 105 -2.64 5.58 26.94
N TYR A 106 -1.50 6.25 26.76
CA TYR A 106 -0.76 6.89 27.85
C TYR A 106 -0.86 8.43 27.85
N ALA A 107 -1.04 9.04 26.69
CA ALA A 107 -1.09 10.50 26.53
C ALA A 107 -2.49 11.03 26.16
N ALA A 108 -3.51 10.16 26.16
CA ALA A 108 -4.87 10.48 25.72
C ALA A 108 -4.93 11.17 24.34
N ALA A 109 -4.04 10.76 23.43
CA ALA A 109 -4.05 11.26 22.05
C ALA A 109 -5.37 10.92 21.34
N ALA A 110 -5.71 11.70 20.32
CA ALA A 110 -6.91 11.45 19.52
C ALA A 110 -6.85 10.08 18.84
N HIS A 111 -7.98 9.36 18.83
CA HIS A 111 -8.06 8.04 18.22
C HIS A 111 -7.86 8.11 16.70
N ALA A 112 -6.84 7.41 16.21
CA ALA A 112 -6.56 7.28 14.79
C ALA A 112 -7.16 5.96 14.28
N PRO A 113 -8.11 6.01 13.33
CA PRO A 113 -8.74 4.80 12.83
C PRO A 113 -7.73 3.91 12.10
N GLY A 114 -7.72 2.61 12.42
CA GLY A 114 -6.69 1.67 11.96
C GLY A 114 -6.57 1.50 10.44
N TRP A 115 -7.58 1.86 9.65
CA TRP A 115 -7.50 1.82 8.19
C TRP A 115 -6.48 2.83 7.62
N LEU A 116 -6.08 3.85 8.39
CA LEU A 116 -5.07 4.84 8.00
C LEU A 116 -3.63 4.28 7.98
N ILE A 117 -3.38 3.12 8.59
CA ILE A 117 -2.08 2.41 8.52
C ILE A 117 -1.64 2.27 7.07
N TYR A 118 -2.57 1.87 6.21
CA TYR A 118 -2.25 1.52 4.84
C TYR A 118 -1.92 2.74 3.95
N PRO A 119 -2.71 3.83 3.95
CA PRO A 119 -2.29 5.11 3.36
C PRO A 119 -0.94 5.62 3.86
N CYS A 120 -0.68 5.51 5.17
CA CYS A 120 0.60 5.91 5.77
C CYS A 120 1.76 5.09 5.18
N PHE A 121 1.59 3.77 5.09
CA PHE A 121 2.54 2.87 4.45
C PHE A 121 2.79 3.24 2.98
N MET A 122 1.72 3.45 2.19
CA MET A 122 1.86 3.84 0.79
C MET A 122 2.59 5.18 0.62
N ALA A 123 2.31 6.16 1.48
CA ALA A 123 3.00 7.45 1.47
C ALA A 123 4.50 7.30 1.75
N LEU A 124 4.86 6.54 2.78
CA LEU A 124 6.27 6.28 3.13
C LEU A 124 6.98 5.47 2.04
N PHE A 125 6.33 4.46 1.47
CA PHE A 125 6.89 3.67 0.38
C PHE A 125 7.10 4.51 -0.89
N GLY A 126 6.15 5.38 -1.22
CA GLY A 126 6.28 6.37 -2.30
C GLY A 126 7.44 7.33 -2.06
N LEU A 127 7.62 7.81 -0.83
CA LEU A 127 8.70 8.73 -0.44
C LEU A 127 10.08 8.06 -0.45
N MET A 128 10.17 6.76 -0.13
CA MET A 128 11.42 6.01 -0.25
C MET A 128 11.86 5.84 -1.72
N THR A 129 10.92 5.79 -2.66
CA THR A 129 11.23 5.53 -4.08
C THR A 129 12.21 6.55 -4.71
N PRO A 130 12.06 7.88 -4.54
CA PRO A 130 13.06 8.85 -5.02
C PRO A 130 14.35 8.84 -4.19
N LEU A 131 14.27 8.69 -2.86
CA LEU A 131 15.45 8.68 -1.97
C LEU A 131 16.42 7.52 -2.32
N MET A 132 15.87 6.38 -2.72
CA MET A 132 16.64 5.22 -3.17
C MET A 132 17.39 5.42 -4.48
N ARG A 133 16.94 6.35 -5.32
CA ARG A 133 17.65 6.73 -6.56
C ARG A 133 18.79 7.72 -6.30
N MET A 134 18.75 8.43 -5.16
CA MET A 134 19.71 9.49 -4.81
C MET A 134 20.93 8.98 -4.04
N SER A 135 20.86 7.80 -3.41
CA SER A 135 21.96 7.18 -2.64
C SER A 135 23.09 6.58 -3.53
N ARG A 136 23.39 7.20 -4.68
CA ARG A 136 24.49 6.79 -5.56
C ARG A 136 25.83 7.26 -5.05
#